data_AF-A0A955I821-F1
#
_entry.id   AF-A0A955I821-F1
#
_cell.length_a   1.000
_cell.length_b   1.000
_cell.length_c   1.000
_cell.angle_alpha   90.00
_cell.angle_beta   90.00
_cell.angle_gamma   90.00
#
_symmetry.space_group_name_H-M   'P 1'
#
loop_
_entity.id
_entity.type
_entity.pdbx_description
1 polymer ?
#
loop_
_entity_poly.entity_id
_entity_poly.type
_entity_poly.pdbx_seq_one_letter_code
_entity_poly.pdbx_strand_id
1 'polypeptide(L)'
;LTEKRNSNIRYVLKYYPVRFLRSWVILTSVFSIIFMFLYTLAQGLIYIPQSIIFALAIIRFLYLLETTKKGESTEILYDKIILLLLVIFSIYSFYIIYF
;
A
#
# COMPACT_ATOMS: atom_id res chain seq x y z
N LEU A 1 24.46 -13.43 -4.62
CA LEU A 1 24.01 -12.35 -3.69
C LEU A 1 22.57 -12.53 -3.20
N THR A 2 21.69 -13.14 -3.98
CA THR A 2 20.28 -13.41 -3.66
C THR A 2 20.07 -14.42 -2.52
N GLU A 3 20.84 -15.51 -2.46
CA GLU A 3 20.71 -16.52 -1.39
C GLU A 3 21.01 -15.97 0.02
N LYS A 4 22.09 -15.18 0.15
CA LYS A 4 22.49 -14.55 1.43
C LYS A 4 21.47 -13.52 1.94
N ARG A 5 20.73 -12.87 1.03
CA ARG A 5 19.67 -11.92 1.38
C ARG A 5 18.39 -12.64 1.79
N ASN A 6 18.05 -13.74 1.12
CA ASN A 6 16.90 -14.57 1.49
C ASN A 6 17.08 -15.24 2.85
N SER A 7 18.30 -15.66 3.21
CA SER A 7 18.59 -16.19 4.55
C SER A 7 18.40 -15.13 5.63
N ASN A 8 18.81 -13.88 5.40
CA ASN A 8 18.64 -12.78 6.36
C ASN A 8 17.17 -12.40 6.58
N ILE A 9 16.37 -12.28 5.50
CA ILE A 9 14.93 -11.97 5.62
C ILE A 9 14.20 -13.08 6.37
N ARG A 10 14.53 -14.35 6.08
CA ARG A 10 13.95 -15.51 6.78
C ARG A 10 14.40 -15.59 8.24
N TYR A 11 15.62 -15.14 8.56
CA TYR A 11 16.12 -15.06 9.94
C TYR A 11 15.42 -13.97 10.76
N VAL A 12 15.20 -12.78 10.17
CA VAL A 12 14.46 -11.68 10.83
C VAL A 12 12.99 -12.04 11.02
N LEU A 13 12.34 -12.61 10.00
CA LEU A 13 10.95 -13.07 10.08
C LEU A 13 10.73 -14.23 11.07
N LYS A 14 11.79 -14.93 11.51
CA LYS A 14 11.69 -15.95 12.56
C LYS A 14 11.25 -15.37 13.90
N TYR A 15 11.61 -14.11 14.17
CA TYR A 15 11.28 -13.42 15.43
C TYR A 15 9.90 -12.76 15.40
N TYR A 16 9.27 -12.66 14.23
CA TYR A 16 7.96 -12.05 14.10
C TYR A 16 6.91 -13.09 13.73
N PRO A 17 5.79 -13.20 14.48
CA PRO A 17 4.70 -14.05 14.06
C PRO A 17 4.13 -13.49 12.75
N VAL A 18 4.39 -14.20 11.63
CA VAL A 18 3.96 -13.78 10.29
C VAL A 18 2.46 -13.48 10.23
N ARG A 19 1.65 -14.24 11.00
CA ARG A 19 0.21 -13.98 11.14
C ARG A 19 -0.08 -12.64 11.81
N PHE A 20 0.66 -12.28 12.85
CA PHE A 20 0.51 -11.00 13.55
C PHE A 20 0.88 -9.82 12.65
N LEU A 21 2.04 -9.90 11.97
CA LEU A 21 2.45 -8.89 10.99
C LEU A 21 1.40 -8.70 9.89
N ARG A 22 0.84 -9.80 9.37
CA ARG A 22 -0.20 -9.74 8.33
C ARG A 22 -1.48 -9.08 8.83
N SER A 23 -1.97 -9.45 10.01
CA SER A 23 -3.11 -8.80 10.64
C SER A 23 -2.85 -7.31 10.88
N TRP A 24 -1.63 -6.95 11.28
CA TRP A 24 -1.24 -5.56 11.50
C TRP A 24 -1.28 -4.74 10.21
N VAL A 25 -0.73 -5.27 9.11
CA VAL A 25 -0.76 -4.61 7.79
C VAL A 25 -2.19 -4.39 7.30
N ILE A 26 -3.06 -5.38 7.47
CA ILE A 26 -4.48 -5.26 7.10
C ILE A 26 -5.15 -4.18 7.95
N LEU A 27 -4.94 -4.19 9.26
CA LEU A 27 -5.51 -3.21 10.18
C LEU A 27 -5.04 -1.79 9.83
N THR A 28 -3.74 -1.58 9.62
CA THR A 28 -3.18 -0.27 9.25
C THR A 28 -3.71 0.19 7.89
N SER A 29 -3.91 -0.73 6.95
CA SER A 29 -4.46 -0.42 5.63
C SER A 29 -5.91 0.07 5.72
N VAL A 30 -6.73 -0.60 6.53
CA VAL A 30 -8.12 -0.20 6.78
C VAL A 30 -8.19 1.18 7.42
N PHE A 31 -7.41 1.42 8.48
CA PHE A 31 -7.36 2.73 9.11
C PHE A 31 -6.88 3.83 8.15
N SER A 32 -5.88 3.53 7.31
CA SER A 32 -5.37 4.51 6.33
C SER A 32 -6.44 4.94 5.33
N ILE A 33 -7.27 4.01 4.84
CA ILE A 33 -8.40 4.34 3.97
C ILE A 33 -9.39 5.22 4.71
N ILE A 34 -9.80 4.84 5.94
CA ILE A 34 -10.75 5.61 6.74
C ILE A 34 -10.25 7.04 6.97
N PHE A 35 -9.01 7.21 7.42
CA PHE A 35 -8.44 8.53 7.67
C PHE A 35 -8.34 9.37 6.40
N MET A 36 -8.02 8.77 5.25
CA MET A 36 -7.97 9.50 3.99
C MET A 36 -9.36 10.03 3.57
N PHE A 37 -10.42 9.23 3.79
CA PHE A 37 -11.80 9.68 3.55
C PHE A 37 -12.23 10.75 4.54
N LEU A 38 -11.91 10.63 5.83
CA LEU A 38 -12.18 11.66 6.82
C LEU A 38 -11.45 12.98 6.50
N TYR A 39 -10.18 12.89 6.11
CA TYR A 39 -9.39 14.04 5.66
C TYR A 39 -10.02 14.71 4.44
N THR A 40 -10.46 13.92 3.47
CA THR A 40 -11.16 14.39 2.27
C THR A 40 -12.45 15.13 2.62
N LEU A 41 -13.26 14.59 3.53
CA LEU A 41 -14.48 15.25 4.00
C LEU A 41 -14.17 16.58 4.71
N ALA A 42 -13.09 16.64 5.49
CA ALA A 42 -12.68 17.85 6.21
C ALA A 42 -12.12 18.94 5.28
N GLN A 43 -11.40 18.55 4.22
CA GLN A 43 -10.74 19.47 3.28
C GLN A 43 -11.63 19.85 2.08
N GLY A 44 -12.72 19.13 1.86
CA GLY A 44 -13.72 19.43 0.84
C GLY A 44 -13.83 18.36 -0.25
N LEU A 45 -14.99 18.33 -0.92
CA LEU A 45 -15.37 17.29 -1.89
C LEU A 45 -14.40 17.17 -3.08
N ILE A 46 -13.56 18.19 -3.33
CA ILE A 46 -12.53 18.17 -4.38
C ILE A 46 -11.49 17.06 -4.16
N TYR A 47 -11.29 16.59 -2.92
CA TYR A 47 -10.33 15.53 -2.62
C TYR A 47 -10.91 14.11 -2.79
N ILE A 48 -12.20 13.95 -3.15
CA ILE A 48 -12.86 12.64 -3.31
C ILE A 48 -12.17 11.75 -4.35
N PRO A 49 -11.80 12.24 -5.54
CA PRO A 49 -11.08 11.40 -6.50
C PRO A 49 -9.73 10.94 -5.96
N GLN A 50 -9.05 11.77 -5.17
CA GLN A 50 -7.78 11.44 -4.51
C GLN A 50 -7.94 10.27 -3.53
N SER A 51 -8.99 10.29 -2.68
CA SER A 51 -9.25 9.20 -1.74
C SER A 51 -9.62 7.89 -2.43
N ILE A 52 -10.33 7.95 -3.56
CA ILE A 52 -10.67 6.75 -4.36
C ILE A 52 -9.41 6.11 -4.94
N ILE A 53 -8.53 6.90 -5.56
CA ILE A 53 -7.26 6.40 -6.14
C ILE A 53 -6.40 5.76 -5.04
N PHE A 54 -6.30 6.40 -3.88
CA PHE A 54 -5.56 5.88 -2.73
C PHE A 54 -6.12 4.56 -2.22
N ALA A 55 -7.44 4.45 -2.06
CA ALA A 55 -8.09 3.23 -1.62
C ALA A 55 -7.85 2.07 -2.60
N LEU A 56 -7.94 2.33 -3.91
CA LEU A 56 -7.64 1.32 -4.95
C LEU A 56 -6.19 0.81 -4.87
N ALA A 57 -5.23 1.71 -4.61
CA ALA A 57 -3.83 1.33 -4.47
C ALA A 57 -3.62 0.41 -3.25
N ILE A 58 -4.25 0.72 -2.12
CA ILE A 58 -4.20 -0.10 -0.90
C ILE A 58 -4.87 -1.46 -1.13
N ILE A 59 -6.04 -1.50 -1.77
CA ILE A 59 -6.75 -2.76 -2.05
C ILE A 59 -5.90 -3.66 -2.97
N ARG A 60 -5.29 -3.09 -4.02
CA ARG A 60 -4.39 -3.83 -4.91
C ARG A 60 -3.18 -4.36 -4.15
N PHE A 61 -2.60 -3.56 -3.27
CA PHE A 61 -1.49 -3.98 -2.42
C PHE A 61 -1.87 -5.14 -1.50
N LEU A 62 -3.02 -5.08 -0.84
CA LEU A 62 -3.51 -6.17 0.02
C LEU A 62 -3.80 -7.45 -0.78
N TYR A 63 -4.39 -7.31 -1.98
CA TYR A 63 -4.61 -8.45 -2.88
C TYR A 63 -3.29 -9.12 -3.26
N LEU A 64 -2.27 -8.34 -3.64
CA LEU A 64 -0.95 -8.89 -3.96
C LEU A 64 -0.28 -9.51 -2.74
N LEU A 65 -0.41 -8.90 -1.57
CA LEU A 65 0.11 -9.44 -0.31
C LEU A 65 -0.51 -10.81 0.01
N GLU A 66 -1.77 -11.02 -0.36
CA GLU A 66 -2.47 -12.29 -0.19
C GLU A 66 -2.10 -13.34 -1.24
N THR A 67 -1.93 -12.94 -2.50
CA THR A 67 -1.55 -13.85 -3.59
C THR A 67 -0.08 -14.22 -3.57
N THR A 68 0.77 -13.41 -2.94
CA THR A 68 2.21 -13.70 -2.76
C THR A 68 2.41 -14.78 -1.68
N LYS A 69 1.98 -16.00 -1.99
CA LYS A 69 2.33 -17.21 -1.23
C LYS A 69 3.77 -17.59 -1.59
N LYS A 70 4.65 -17.55 -0.57
CA LYS A 70 6.01 -18.14 -0.55
C LYS A 70 7.11 -17.34 -1.29
N GLY A 71 7.56 -16.24 -0.70
CA GLY A 71 8.97 -15.86 -0.76
C GLY A 71 9.51 -15.13 -1.99
N GLU A 72 8.69 -14.82 -3.00
CA GLU A 72 9.09 -13.96 -4.13
C GLU A 72 8.68 -12.50 -3.85
N SER A 73 9.42 -11.88 -2.93
CA SER A 73 9.02 -10.66 -2.21
C SER A 73 9.50 -9.35 -2.84
N THR A 74 9.71 -9.28 -4.16
CA THR A 74 10.05 -8.00 -4.82
C THR A 74 9.05 -7.57 -5.88
N GLU A 75 8.19 -8.45 -6.38
CA GLU A 75 7.26 -8.10 -7.45
C GLU A 75 6.19 -7.09 -7.02
N ILE A 76 5.80 -7.09 -5.74
CA ILE A 76 4.83 -6.12 -5.18
C ILE A 76 5.34 -4.68 -5.32
N LEU A 77 6.64 -4.45 -5.15
CA LEU A 77 7.28 -3.12 -5.29
C LEU A 77 7.34 -2.63 -6.74
N TYR A 78 7.24 -3.54 -7.72
CA TYR A 78 7.26 -3.23 -9.15
C TYR A 78 5.89 -3.42 -9.81
N ASP A 79 4.82 -3.59 -9.03
CA ASP A 79 3.47 -3.70 -9.59
C ASP A 79 3.11 -2.39 -10.30
N LYS A 80 3.03 -2.48 -11.64
CA LYS A 80 2.78 -1.35 -12.52
C LYS A 80 1.46 -0.64 -12.20
N ILE A 81 0.48 -1.35 -11.63
CA ILE A 81 -0.83 -0.78 -11.29
C ILE A 81 -0.69 0.09 -10.03
N ILE A 82 0.00 -0.38 -8.98
CA ILE A 82 0.29 0.43 -7.79
C ILE A 82 1.10 1.68 -8.19
N LEU A 83 2.14 1.52 -9.01
CA LEU A 83 2.95 2.65 -9.47
C LEU A 83 2.13 3.65 -10.29
N LEU A 84 1.29 3.18 -11.21
CA LEU A 84 0.40 4.03 -11.98
C LEU A 84 -0.57 4.80 -11.09
N LEU A 85 -1.21 4.13 -10.12
CA LEU A 85 -2.13 4.77 -9.17
C LEU A 85 -1.41 5.83 -8.33
N LEU A 86 -0.16 5.59 -7.92
CA LEU A 86 0.65 6.56 -7.19
C LEU A 86 1.00 7.79 -8.05
N VAL A 87 1.30 7.59 -9.34
CA VAL A 87 1.54 8.69 -10.28
C VAL A 87 0.27 9.52 -10.48
N ILE A 88 -0.87 8.88 -10.72
CA ILE A 88 -2.16 9.57 -10.86
C ILE A 88 -2.50 10.34 -9.58
N PHE A 89 -2.31 9.72 -8.42
CA PHE A 89 -2.51 10.37 -7.12
C PHE A 89 -1.64 11.62 -6.99
N SER A 90 -0.35 11.52 -7.32
CA SER A 90 0.60 12.64 -7.23
C SER A 90 0.25 13.78 -8.18
N ILE A 91 -0.11 13.47 -9.43
CA ILE A 91 -0.53 14.46 -10.43
C ILE A 91 -1.81 15.16 -9.97
N TYR A 92 -2.78 14.40 -9.45
CA TYR A 92 -4.05 14.95 -9.00
C TYR A 92 -3.88 15.83 -7.75
N SER A 93 -3.03 15.41 -6.80
CA SER A 93 -2.68 16.25 -5.65
C SER A 93 -1.97 17.53 -6.09
N PHE A 94 -1.04 17.45 -7.04
CA PHE A 94 -0.40 18.65 -7.59
C PHE A 94 -1.43 19.57 -8.26
N TYR A 95 -2.35 19.02 -9.05
CA TYR A 95 -3.41 19.80 -9.68
C TYR A 95 -4.23 20.58 -8.65
N ILE A 96 -4.72 19.94 -7.58
CA ILE A 96 -5.53 20.62 -6.55
C ILE A 96 -4.73 21.70 -5.79
N ILE A 97 -3.44 21.51 -5.56
CA ILE A 97 -2.62 22.47 -4.80
C ILE A 97 -2.38 23.76 -5.60
N TYR A 98 -2.24 23.65 -6.93
CA TYR A 98 -1.80 24.77 -7.78
C TYR A 98 -2.91 25.38 -8.65
N PHE A 99 -4.08 24.75 -8.76
CA PHE A 99 -5.25 25.23 -9.51
C PHE A 99 -6.52 25.11 -8.68
#